data_AF-A0A942S2B7-F1
#
_entry.id   AF-A0A942S2B7-F1
#
_cell.length_a   1.000
_cell.length_b   1.000
_cell.length_c   1.000
_cell.angle_alpha   90.00
_cell.angle_beta   90.00
_cell.angle_gamma   90.00
#
_symmetry.space_group_name_H-M   'P 1'
#
loop_
_entity.id
_entity.type
_entity.pdbx_description
1 polymer ?
#
loop_
_entity_poly.entity_id
_entity_poly.type
_entity_poly.pdbx_seq_one_letter_code
_entity_poly.pdbx_strand_id
1 'polypeptide(L)' 'MTNNKKRNVGNGIGIGAALGVAFGAAYGYQSGSVSQSIALGLAIGVALGAIFDFAIRKKKN' A
#
# COMPACT_ATOMS: atom_id res chain seq x y z
N MET A 1 11.97 -21.37 -20.47
CA MET A 1 11.78 -19.94 -20.11
C MET A 1 11.71 -19.84 -18.60
N THR A 2 12.78 -19.37 -17.97
CA THR A 2 12.94 -19.32 -16.51
C THR A 2 12.05 -18.22 -15.95
N ASN A 3 10.99 -18.61 -15.23
CA ASN A 3 10.09 -17.70 -14.53
C ASN A 3 10.85 -17.12 -13.31
N ASN A 4 11.66 -16.09 -13.56
CA ASN A 4 12.30 -15.27 -12.53
C ASN A 4 11.22 -14.44 -11.82
N LYS A 5 10.40 -15.08 -11.00
CA LYS A 5 9.50 -14.39 -10.08
C LYS A 5 10.38 -13.80 -8.96
N LYS A 6 11.04 -12.68 -9.28
CA LYS A 6 11.74 -11.80 -8.35
C LYS A 6 10.72 -11.40 -7.29
N ARG A 7 10.68 -12.15 -6.20
CA ARG A 7 9.79 -11.89 -5.06
C ARG A 7 10.37 -10.66 -4.37
N ASN A 8 10.02 -9.49 -4.90
CA ASN A 8 10.39 -8.19 -4.36
C ASN A 8 9.67 -8.05 -3.01
N VAL A 9 10.40 -8.32 -1.93
CA VAL A 9 9.97 -8.31 -0.52
C VAL A 9 9.71 -6.86 -0.05
N GLY A 10 8.86 -6.14 -0.77
CA GLY A 10 8.65 -4.70 -0.60
C GLY A 10 7.67 -4.13 -1.63
N ASN A 11 7.29 -4.92 -2.64
CA ASN A 11 6.27 -4.51 -3.60
C ASN A 11 4.90 -4.32 -2.92
N GLY A 12 4.57 -5.12 -1.90
CA GLY A 12 3.29 -5.02 -1.19
C GLY A 12 3.14 -3.70 -0.43
N ILE A 13 4.17 -3.32 0.34
CA ILE A 13 4.19 -2.07 1.10
C ILE A 13 4.24 -0.85 0.17
N GLY A 14 5.07 -0.90 -0.88
CA GLY A 14 5.18 0.20 -1.85
C GLY A 14 3.89 0.43 -2.64
N ILE A 15 3.25 -0.64 -3.12
CA ILE A 15 1.94 -0.56 -3.80
C ILE A 15 0.86 -0.10 -2.82
N GLY A 16 0.85 -0.63 -1.60
CA GLY A 16 -0.09 -0.22 -0.56
C GLY A 16 0.03 1.26 -0.22
N ALA A 17 1.25 1.77 -0.04
CA ALA A 17 1.51 3.19 0.21
C ALA A 17 1.04 4.08 -0.96
N ALA A 18 1.37 3.72 -2.20
CA ALA A 18 0.99 4.49 -3.38
C ALA A 18 -0.54 4.54 -3.57
N LEU A 19 -1.22 3.40 -3.43
CA LEU A 19 -2.68 3.33 -3.50
C LEU A 19 -3.32 4.09 -2.34
N GLY A 20 -2.80 3.93 -1.12
CA GLY A 20 -3.27 4.63 0.06
C GLY A 20 -3.20 6.15 -0.08
N VAL A 21 -2.08 6.67 -0.57
CA VAL A 21 -1.92 8.10 -0.87
C VAL A 21 -2.86 8.55 -1.97
N ALA A 22 -3.00 7.79 -3.06
CA ALA A 22 -3.89 8.14 -4.17
C ALA A 22 -5.36 8.22 -3.71
N PHE A 23 -5.84 7.24 -2.94
CA PHE A 23 -7.17 7.25 -2.36
C PHE A 23 -7.34 8.35 -1.31
N GLY A 24 -6.36 8.53 -0.43
CA GLY A 24 -6.38 9.58 0.60
C GLY A 24 -6.37 10.98 0.01
N ALA A 25 -5.61 11.21 -1.05
CA ALA A 25 -5.58 12.47 -1.79
C ALA A 25 -6.90 12.73 -2.52
N ALA A 26 -7.46 11.72 -3.20
CA ALA A 26 -8.74 11.84 -3.89
C ALA A 26 -9.91 12.13 -2.93
N TYR A 27 -9.98 11.41 -1.80
CA TYR A 27 -10.99 11.68 -0.77
C TYR A 27 -10.75 13.01 -0.04
N GLY A 28 -9.49 13.39 0.18
CA GLY A 28 -9.14 14.65 0.83
C GLY A 28 -9.45 15.88 0.01
N TYR A 29 -9.34 15.77 -1.31
CA TYR A 29 -9.73 16.84 -2.23
C TYR A 29 -11.22 17.17 -2.11
N GLN A 30 -12.06 16.17 -1.84
CA GLN A 30 -13.49 16.32 -1.67
C GLN A 30 -13.88 16.93 -0.31
N SER A 31 -13.07 16.70 0.74
CA SER A 31 -13.43 17.03 2.13
C SER A 31 -12.84 18.35 2.65
N GLY A 32 -12.06 19.09 1.84
CA GLY A 32 -11.47 20.39 2.23
C GLY A 32 -10.22 20.30 3.12
N SER A 33 -9.89 19.11 3.64
CA SER A 33 -8.76 18.87 4.56
C SER A 33 -7.79 17.82 3.99
N VAL A 34 -7.16 18.16 2.86
CA VAL A 34 -6.30 17.28 2.07
C VAL A 34 -5.21 16.58 2.90
N SER A 35 -4.59 17.31 3.84
CA SER A 35 -3.49 16.81 4.68
C SER A 35 -3.90 15.63 5.56
N GLN A 36 -5.08 15.69 6.17
CA GLN A 36 -5.56 14.67 7.11
C GLN A 36 -6.01 13.41 6.37
N SER A 37 -6.59 13.58 5.17
CA SER A 37 -7.04 12.48 4.33
C SER A 37 -5.87 11.74 3.66
N ILE A 38 -4.82 12.47 3.24
CA ILE A 38 -3.58 11.84 2.76
C ILE A 38 -2.93 11.04 3.89
N ALA A 39 -2.81 11.61 5.10
CA ALA A 39 -2.23 10.90 6.24
C ALA A 39 -3.02 9.61 6.56
N LEU A 40 -4.35 9.68 6.56
CA LEU A 40 -5.22 8.53 6.79
C LEU A 40 -5.08 7.48 5.66
N GLY A 41 -5.12 7.92 4.41
CA GLY A 41 -4.98 7.05 3.25
C GLY A 41 -3.61 6.37 3.20
N LEU A 42 -2.53 7.10 3.48
CA LEU A 42 -1.17 6.57 3.55
C LEU A 42 -1.05 5.56 4.71
N ALA A 43 -1.58 5.86 5.89
CA ALA A 43 -1.58 4.94 7.03
C ALA A 43 -2.32 3.63 6.71
N ILE A 44 -3.53 3.71 6.14
CA ILE A 44 -4.33 2.54 5.76
C ILE A 44 -3.63 1.77 4.64
N GLY A 45 -3.12 2.46 3.62
CA GLY A 45 -2.44 1.84 2.48
C GLY A 45 -1.16 1.12 2.87
N VAL A 46 -0.33 1.73 3.72
CA VAL A 46 0.88 1.08 4.27
C VAL A 46 0.51 -0.10 5.15
N ALA A 47 -0.50 0.03 6.02
CA ALA A 47 -0.96 -1.07 6.87
C ALA A 47 -1.44 -2.27 6.05
N LEU A 48 -2.30 -2.04 5.05
CA LEU A 48 -2.78 -3.09 4.15
C LEU A 48 -1.65 -3.67 3.31
N GLY A 49 -0.76 -2.82 2.77
CA GLY A 49 0.41 -3.25 2.02
C GLY A 49 1.37 -4.12 2.84
N ALA A 50 1.58 -3.78 4.12
CA ALA A 50 2.38 -4.54 5.06
C ALA A 50 1.72 -5.87 5.45
N ILE A 51 0.40 -5.87 5.69
CA ILE A 51 -0.36 -7.10 5.98
C ILE A 51 -0.31 -8.04 4.77
N PHE A 52 -0.50 -7.54 3.55
CA PHE A 52 -0.40 -8.35 2.34
C PHE A 52 1.02 -8.86 2.10
N ASP A 53 2.03 -8.02 2.28
CA ASP A 53 3.44 -8.44 2.17
C ASP A 53 3.74 -9.55 3.19
N PHE A 54 3.32 -9.37 4.45
CA PHE A 54 3.48 -10.36 5.51
C PHE A 54 2.71 -11.66 5.23
N ALA A 55 1.46 -11.59 4.78
CA ALA A 55 0.63 -12.75 4.47
C ALA A 55 1.18 -13.55 3.28
N ILE A 56 1.64 -12.85 2.23
CA ILE A 56 2.27 -13.49 1.05
C ILE A 56 3.60 -14.13 1.44
N ARG A 57 4.36 -13.50 2.35
CA ARG A 57 5.62 -14.03 2.86
C ARG A 57 5.41 -15.25 3.76
N LYS A 58 4.36 -15.25 4.58
CA LYS A 58 3.94 -16.39 5.43
C LYS A 58 3.51 -17.60 4.60
N LYS A 59 2.84 -17.41 3.47
CA LYS A 59 2.42 -18.51 2.56
C LYS A 59 3.59 -19.22 1.85
N LYS A 60 4.82 -18.67 1.93
CA LYS A 60 6.01 -19.24 1.28
C LYS A 60 6.87 -20.09 2.24
N ASN A 61 6.51 -20.17 3.52
CA ASN A 61 7.14 -21.07 4.51
C ASN A 61 6.23 -22.28 4.74
#